data_AF-A0A1G0SH08-F1
#
_entry.id   AF-A0A1G0SH08-F1
#
_cell.length_a   1.000
_cell.length_b   1.000
_cell.length_c   1.000
_cell.angle_alpha   90.00
_cell.angle_beta   90.00
_cell.angle_gamma   90.00
#
_symmetry.space_group_name_H-M   'P 1'
#
loop_
_entity.id
_entity.type
_entity.pdbx_description
1 polymer ?
#
loop_
_entity_poly.entity_id
_entity_poly.type
_entity_poly.pdbx_seq_one_letter_code
_entity_poly.pdbx_strand_id
1 'polypeptide(L)'
;MQACNKVELPSSANDASDVYFTSFESTADTSGWIGGMSIESDAPVNGGARSVMISGGCIHPHAARVVEGPSNGGYLSLQCWGKNLAIGGGIVLYRRVDPSRRIEVSVTDTVWSFIQSDETLFCPAGEQLVLEMSSGGIVYSAMLIDLLTVKKTGDN
;
A
#
# COMPACT_ATOMS: atom_id res chain seq x y z
N MET A 1 -24.36 26.70 7.69
CA MET A 1 -24.44 25.22 7.69
C MET A 1 -23.85 24.74 6.38
N GLN A 2 -22.58 24.34 6.39
CA GLN A 2 -21.84 24.01 5.17
C GLN A 2 -22.05 22.52 4.88
N ALA A 3 -22.54 22.23 3.67
CA ALA A 3 -22.80 20.86 3.22
C ALA A 3 -21.49 20.08 3.16
N CYS A 4 -21.44 18.93 3.84
CA CYS A 4 -20.39 17.93 3.64
C CYS A 4 -20.50 17.43 2.20
N ASN A 5 -19.51 17.77 1.37
CA ASN A 5 -19.29 17.06 0.12
C ASN A 5 -18.82 15.66 0.50
N LYS A 6 -19.75 14.70 0.44
CA LYS A 6 -19.46 13.27 0.52
C LYS A 6 -18.56 12.95 -0.67
N VAL A 7 -17.27 12.73 -0.41
CA VAL A 7 -16.40 12.09 -1.39
C VAL A 7 -16.93 10.67 -1.55
N GLU A 8 -17.60 10.40 -2.66
CA GLU A 8 -18.05 9.05 -2.99
C GLU A 8 -16.81 8.23 -3.34
N LEU A 9 -16.51 7.24 -2.49
CA LEU A 9 -15.48 6.25 -2.78
C LEU A 9 -15.96 5.32 -3.90
N PRO A 10 -15.06 4.83 -4.75
CA PRO A 10 -15.40 3.85 -5.77
C PRO A 10 -15.99 2.61 -5.10
N SER A 11 -17.18 2.24 -5.54
CA SER A 11 -17.94 1.09 -5.05
C SER A 11 -17.14 -0.19 -5.24
N SER A 12 -17.11 -1.04 -4.21
CA SER A 12 -16.60 -2.40 -4.24
C SER A 12 -17.27 -3.23 -5.36
N ALA A 13 -16.63 -3.27 -6.52
CA ALA A 13 -16.93 -4.19 -7.61
C ALA A 13 -15.70 -4.20 -8.51
N ASN A 14 -14.88 -5.26 -8.44
CA ASN A 14 -13.84 -5.62 -9.41
C ASN A 14 -13.53 -4.52 -10.42
N ASP A 15 -12.81 -3.49 -9.98
CA ASP A 15 -12.31 -2.50 -10.89
C ASP A 15 -11.29 -3.27 -11.71
N ALA A 16 -11.58 -3.56 -12.99
CA ALA A 16 -10.76 -4.42 -13.85
C ALA A 16 -9.34 -3.86 -14.07
N SER A 17 -9.01 -2.77 -13.38
CA SER A 17 -7.74 -2.07 -13.29
C SER A 17 -6.88 -2.48 -12.07
N ASP A 18 -7.42 -3.17 -11.06
CA ASP A 18 -6.65 -3.54 -9.86
C ASP A 18 -5.71 -4.72 -10.16
N VAL A 19 -4.40 -4.46 -10.05
CA VAL A 19 -3.34 -5.46 -10.22
C VAL A 19 -3.12 -6.23 -8.92
N TYR A 20 -3.28 -5.55 -7.78
CA TYR A 20 -3.17 -6.15 -6.45
C TYR A 20 -4.03 -5.38 -5.46
N PHE A 21 -4.66 -6.10 -4.53
CA PHE A 21 -5.45 -5.53 -3.45
C PHE A 21 -5.32 -6.38 -2.18
N THR A 22 -5.28 -5.72 -1.03
CA THR A 22 -5.49 -6.35 0.29
C THR A 22 -6.09 -5.35 1.28
N SER A 23 -7.03 -5.81 2.11
CA SER A 23 -7.68 -5.05 3.18
C SER A 23 -7.30 -5.53 4.58
N PHE A 24 -6.39 -6.50 4.71
CA PHE A 24 -5.88 -6.97 6.01
C PHE A 24 -6.92 -7.33 7.09
N GLU A 25 -8.10 -7.81 6.69
CA GLU A 25 -9.19 -8.17 7.61
C GLU A 25 -8.91 -9.47 8.39
N SER A 26 -7.89 -10.22 7.97
CA SER A 26 -7.50 -11.48 8.57
C SER A 26 -6.00 -11.75 8.48
N THR A 27 -5.49 -12.67 9.30
CA THR A 27 -4.12 -13.16 9.17
C THR A 27 -3.87 -13.89 7.84
N ALA A 28 -4.91 -14.36 7.15
CA ALA A 28 -4.76 -14.93 5.82
C ALA A 28 -4.27 -13.89 4.79
N ASP A 29 -4.62 -12.61 4.97
CA ASP A 29 -4.20 -11.51 4.10
C ASP A 29 -2.70 -11.18 4.23
N THR A 30 -2.07 -11.68 5.29
CA THR A 30 -0.61 -11.61 5.47
C THR A 30 0.14 -12.76 4.79
N SER A 31 -0.57 -13.78 4.30
CA SER A 31 0.05 -14.95 3.68
C SER A 31 0.81 -14.57 2.40
N GLY A 32 2.10 -14.91 2.33
CA GLY A 32 2.99 -14.58 1.20
C GLY A 32 3.80 -13.29 1.38
N TRP A 33 3.57 -12.54 2.45
CA TRP A 33 4.49 -11.50 2.89
C TRP A 33 5.67 -12.11 3.67
N ILE A 34 6.85 -11.57 3.46
CA ILE A 34 8.07 -11.88 4.20
C ILE A 34 8.32 -10.72 5.16
N GLY A 35 8.53 -11.00 6.44
CA GLY A 35 8.82 -9.97 7.45
C GLY A 35 7.84 -10.00 8.62
N GLY A 36 7.87 -8.96 9.45
CA GLY A 36 7.08 -8.85 10.67
C GLY A 36 5.86 -7.96 10.46
N MET A 37 4.67 -8.55 10.60
CA MET A 37 3.39 -7.85 10.49
C MET A 37 2.45 -8.32 11.59
N SER A 38 1.65 -7.42 12.16
CA SER A 38 0.53 -7.78 13.05
C SER A 38 -0.77 -7.21 12.53
N ILE A 39 -1.88 -7.90 12.79
CA ILE A 39 -3.22 -7.41 12.47
C ILE A 39 -3.76 -6.67 13.69
N GLU A 40 -4.15 -5.42 13.51
CA GLU A 40 -4.67 -4.55 14.57
C GLU A 40 -6.15 -4.26 14.37
N SER A 41 -6.87 -3.98 15.46
CA SER A 41 -8.29 -3.60 15.44
C SER A 41 -8.47 -2.07 15.41
N ASP A 42 -7.79 -1.42 14.47
CA ASP A 42 -7.87 0.02 14.16
C ASP A 42 -7.83 0.14 12.63
N ALA A 43 -8.81 0.79 12.02
CA ALA A 43 -8.97 0.82 10.58
C ALA A 43 -9.50 2.20 10.13
N PRO A 44 -9.20 2.63 8.89
CA PRO A 44 -9.78 3.85 8.33
C PRO A 44 -11.29 3.71 8.15
N VAL A 45 -11.95 4.85 7.92
CA VAL A 45 -13.37 4.83 7.55
C VAL A 45 -13.51 4.06 6.23
N ASN A 46 -14.39 3.04 6.24
CA ASN A 46 -14.63 2.09 5.14
C ASN A 46 -13.54 1.02 4.91
N GLY A 47 -12.54 0.91 5.80
CA GLY A 47 -11.52 -0.15 5.74
C GLY A 47 -12.03 -1.55 6.11
N GLY A 48 -13.03 -1.59 7.00
CA GLY A 48 -13.47 -2.82 7.63
C GLY A 48 -13.30 -2.70 9.14
N ALA A 49 -12.78 -3.73 9.79
CA ALA A 49 -12.53 -3.73 11.23
C ALA A 49 -11.03 -3.72 11.58
N ARG A 50 -10.15 -3.97 10.61
CA ARG A 50 -8.75 -4.28 10.87
C ARG A 50 -7.82 -3.60 9.87
N SER A 51 -6.55 -3.53 10.26
CA SER A 51 -5.46 -3.07 9.41
C SER A 51 -4.21 -3.91 9.69
N VAL A 52 -3.16 -3.73 8.89
CA VAL A 52 -1.83 -4.26 9.23
C VAL A 52 -1.00 -3.20 9.94
N MET A 53 -0.33 -3.58 11.02
CA MET A 53 0.73 -2.80 11.64
C MET A 53 2.09 -3.31 11.17
N ILE A 54 2.92 -2.36 10.77
CA ILE A 54 4.35 -2.56 10.49
C ILE A 54 5.13 -1.74 11.52
N SER A 55 6.10 -2.36 12.17
CA SER A 55 6.95 -1.68 13.14
C SER A 55 8.39 -2.15 13.07
N GLY A 56 9.30 -1.28 13.47
CA GLY A 56 10.72 -1.57 13.56
C GLY A 56 11.58 -0.32 13.46
N GLY A 57 12.89 -0.53 13.53
CA GLY A 57 13.90 0.52 13.60
C GLY A 57 15.18 0.11 12.91
N CYS A 58 15.05 -0.44 11.70
CA CYS A 58 16.19 -0.73 10.85
C CYS A 58 16.02 -0.15 9.43
N ILE A 59 17.12 -0.08 8.70
CA ILE A 59 17.15 0.44 7.32
C ILE A 59 16.58 -0.54 6.27
N HIS A 60 16.21 -1.76 6.69
CA HIS A 60 15.69 -2.78 5.78
C HIS A 60 14.15 -2.75 5.78
N PRO A 61 13.51 -3.19 4.68
CA PRO A 61 12.07 -3.40 4.65
C PRO A 61 11.62 -4.33 5.77
N HIS A 62 10.56 -3.92 6.46
CA HIS A 62 10.00 -4.67 7.59
C HIS A 62 8.99 -5.71 7.12
N ALA A 63 8.39 -5.48 5.95
CA ALA A 63 7.62 -6.47 5.21
C ALA A 63 7.82 -6.31 3.70
N ALA A 64 7.84 -7.42 2.97
CA ALA A 64 7.95 -7.44 1.52
C ALA A 64 7.07 -8.53 0.91
N ARG A 65 6.53 -8.29 -0.29
CA ARG A 65 5.73 -9.26 -1.05
C ARG A 65 6.03 -9.18 -2.52
N VAL A 66 6.19 -10.34 -3.16
CA VAL A 66 6.19 -10.45 -4.63
C VAL A 66 4.75 -10.64 -5.10
N VAL A 67 4.33 -9.85 -6.08
CA VAL A 67 3.01 -9.94 -6.70
C VAL A 67 3.15 -10.03 -8.21
N GLU A 68 2.21 -10.71 -8.86
CA GLU A 68 2.16 -10.75 -10.32
C GLU A 68 1.76 -9.38 -10.87
N GLY A 69 2.43 -8.93 -11.92
CA GLY A 69 2.09 -7.68 -12.61
C GLY A 69 0.90 -7.85 -13.58
N PRO A 70 0.52 -6.76 -14.28
CA PRO A 70 -0.57 -6.79 -15.25
C PRO A 70 -0.27 -7.71 -16.44
N SER A 71 -1.27 -8.46 -16.90
CA SER A 71 -1.14 -9.40 -18.03
C SER A 71 -0.94 -8.72 -19.38
N ASN A 72 -1.38 -7.46 -19.53
CA ASN A 72 -1.24 -6.66 -20.74
C ASN A 72 -0.26 -5.50 -20.60
N GLY A 73 0.49 -5.44 -19.50
CA GLY A 73 1.37 -4.33 -19.17
C GLY A 73 0.62 -3.02 -18.89
N GLY A 74 1.36 -1.99 -18.48
CA GLY A 74 0.85 -0.62 -18.35
C GLY A 74 1.45 0.16 -17.19
N TYR A 75 0.98 1.40 -17.05
CA TYR A 75 1.37 2.27 -15.95
C TYR A 75 0.56 1.96 -14.69
N LEU A 76 1.25 1.95 -13.56
CA LEU A 76 0.70 1.57 -12.26
C LEU A 76 0.81 2.72 -11.27
N SER A 77 -0.18 2.86 -10.42
CA SER A 77 -0.16 3.72 -9.23
C SER A 77 -0.26 2.87 -7.96
N LEU A 78 0.35 3.36 -6.89
CA LEU A 78 0.31 2.76 -5.56
C LEU A 78 -0.62 3.59 -4.68
N GLN A 79 -1.56 2.94 -4.00
CA GLN A 79 -2.58 3.59 -3.17
C GLN A 79 -2.77 2.84 -1.87
N CYS A 80 -3.03 3.54 -0.77
CA CYS A 80 -3.41 2.94 0.51
C CYS A 80 -4.10 3.96 1.40
N TRP A 81 -4.68 3.47 2.49
CA TRP A 81 -4.88 4.26 3.69
C TRP A 81 -3.73 4.03 4.65
N GLY A 82 -3.19 5.10 5.21
CA GLY A 82 -2.07 5.05 6.15
C GLY A 82 -2.35 5.85 7.41
N LYS A 83 -1.79 5.39 8.53
CA LYS A 83 -1.75 6.13 9.80
C LYS A 83 -0.41 5.91 10.49
N ASN A 84 0.29 6.99 10.73
CA ASN A 84 1.54 7.01 11.48
C ASN A 84 1.27 6.89 12.99
N LEU A 85 2.01 6.02 13.68
CA LEU A 85 1.94 5.87 15.14
C LEU A 85 3.12 6.52 15.87
N ALA A 86 4.17 6.92 15.15
CA ALA A 86 5.36 7.57 15.69
C ALA A 86 6.02 8.49 14.64
N ILE A 87 7.02 7.99 13.90
CA ILE A 87 7.80 8.77 12.91
C ILE A 87 7.25 8.62 11.50
N GLY A 88 6.54 7.53 11.24
CA GLY A 88 5.96 7.19 9.95
C GLY A 88 6.79 6.13 9.24
N GLY A 89 6.62 6.08 7.93
CA GLY A 89 7.25 5.10 7.07
C GLY A 89 6.87 5.30 5.61
N GLY A 90 7.19 4.30 4.79
CA GLY A 90 6.86 4.32 3.38
C GLY A 90 6.49 2.94 2.85
N ILE A 91 5.73 2.95 1.78
CA ILE A 91 5.41 1.78 0.97
C ILE A 91 6.01 2.03 -0.40
N VAL A 92 6.75 1.04 -0.91
CA VAL A 92 7.46 1.13 -2.17
C VAL A 92 6.93 0.04 -3.11
N LEU A 93 6.75 0.40 -4.37
CA LEU A 93 6.45 -0.52 -5.46
C LEU A 93 7.54 -0.43 -6.53
N TYR A 94 8.09 -1.57 -6.92
CA TYR A 94 9.07 -1.65 -8.02
C TYR A 94 8.92 -2.95 -8.81
N ARG A 95 9.56 -3.00 -9.98
CA ARG A 95 9.63 -4.22 -10.78
C ARG A 95 10.75 -5.11 -10.27
N ARG A 96 10.49 -6.40 -10.11
CA ARG A 96 11.48 -7.34 -9.56
C ARG A 96 12.79 -7.37 -10.36
N VAL A 97 12.71 -7.17 -11.68
CA VAL A 97 13.86 -7.17 -12.60
C VAL A 97 14.62 -5.84 -12.62
N ASP A 98 14.04 -4.76 -12.11
CA ASP A 98 14.63 -3.41 -12.10
C ASP A 98 14.23 -2.64 -10.83
N PRO A 99 14.83 -2.95 -9.66
CA PRO A 99 14.50 -2.29 -8.39
C PRO A 99 14.91 -0.81 -8.32
N SER A 100 15.71 -0.34 -9.28
CA SER A 100 16.16 1.05 -9.34
C SER A 100 15.03 2.01 -9.72
N ARG A 101 14.06 1.52 -10.49
CA ARG A 101 12.84 2.26 -10.86
C ARG A 101 11.71 1.85 -9.94
N ARG A 102 11.28 2.79 -9.10
CA ARG A 102 10.27 2.56 -8.08
C ARG A 102 9.39 3.79 -7.91
N ILE A 103 8.19 3.57 -7.41
CA ILE A 103 7.31 4.60 -6.88
C ILE A 103 7.10 4.34 -5.40
N GLU A 104 6.82 5.39 -4.65
CA GLU A 104 6.63 5.28 -3.21
C GLU A 104 5.50 6.19 -2.71
N VAL A 105 4.92 5.80 -1.58
CA VAL A 105 4.02 6.63 -0.78
C VAL A 105 4.56 6.73 0.64
N SER A 106 4.48 7.91 1.24
CA SER A 106 4.91 8.16 2.61
C SER A 106 3.71 8.23 3.55
N VAL A 107 3.78 7.52 4.67
CA VAL A 107 2.78 7.54 5.74
C VAL A 107 3.29 8.44 6.86
N THR A 108 2.82 9.70 6.89
CA THR A 108 3.28 10.72 7.83
C THR A 108 2.21 11.17 8.82
N ASP A 109 0.94 11.11 8.42
CA ASP A 109 -0.17 11.65 9.20
C ASP A 109 -0.53 10.74 10.38
N THR A 110 -0.76 11.34 11.55
CA THR A 110 -1.13 10.60 12.77
C THR A 110 -2.61 10.22 12.83
N VAL A 111 -3.37 10.64 11.82
CA VAL A 111 -4.76 10.25 11.58
C VAL A 111 -4.83 9.48 10.26
N TRP A 112 -5.82 8.60 10.12
CA TRP A 112 -6.03 7.87 8.87
C TRP A 112 -6.22 8.83 7.69
N SER A 113 -5.33 8.73 6.70
CA SER A 113 -5.42 9.47 5.44
C SER A 113 -5.27 8.54 4.24
N PHE A 114 -5.98 8.88 3.16
CA PHE A 114 -5.78 8.24 1.86
C PHE A 114 -4.53 8.81 1.21
N ILE A 115 -3.66 7.95 0.72
CA ILE A 115 -2.38 8.30 0.14
C ILE A 115 -2.23 7.59 -1.20
N GLN A 116 -1.80 8.32 -2.22
CA GLN A 116 -1.53 7.82 -3.55
C GLN A 116 -0.15 8.31 -4.01
N SER A 117 0.54 7.51 -4.82
CA SER A 117 1.80 7.91 -5.43
C SER A 117 1.58 9.04 -6.46
N ASP A 118 2.42 10.08 -6.41
CA ASP A 118 2.42 11.16 -7.40
C ASP A 118 2.97 10.67 -8.76
N GLU A 119 3.87 9.69 -8.71
CA GLU A 119 4.48 9.06 -9.88
C GLU A 119 3.77 7.75 -10.24
N THR A 120 3.97 7.33 -11.50
CA THR A 120 3.51 6.04 -12.01
C THR A 120 4.67 5.15 -12.39
N LEU A 121 4.53 3.84 -12.17
CA LEU A 121 5.51 2.83 -12.56
C LEU A 121 5.01 2.08 -13.81
N PHE A 122 5.74 2.15 -14.92
CA PHE A 122 5.46 1.26 -16.05
C PHE A 122 5.88 -0.18 -15.72
N CYS A 123 4.97 -1.13 -15.89
CA CYS A 123 5.22 -2.56 -15.78
C CYS A 123 4.91 -3.26 -17.11
N PRO A 124 5.89 -3.89 -17.77
CA PRO A 124 5.66 -4.74 -18.93
C PRO A 124 4.74 -5.94 -18.62
N ALA A 125 4.08 -6.46 -19.65
CA ALA A 125 3.22 -7.62 -19.53
C ALA A 125 3.94 -8.84 -18.96
N GLY A 126 3.37 -9.45 -17.91
CA GLY A 126 3.88 -10.69 -17.31
C GLY A 126 5.14 -10.52 -16.44
N GLU A 127 5.59 -9.29 -16.17
CA GLU A 127 6.64 -9.06 -15.17
C GLU A 127 6.07 -9.09 -13.74
N GLN A 128 6.92 -9.43 -12.78
CA GLN A 128 6.57 -9.41 -11.35
C GLN A 128 6.92 -8.07 -10.71
N LEU A 129 6.10 -7.69 -9.74
CA LEU A 129 6.28 -6.52 -8.90
C LEU A 129 6.69 -6.94 -7.50
N VAL A 130 7.33 -6.02 -6.78
CA VAL A 130 7.63 -6.16 -5.36
C VAL A 130 7.04 -4.97 -4.61
N LEU A 131 6.27 -5.28 -3.57
CA LEU A 131 5.80 -4.32 -2.57
C LEU A 131 6.67 -4.43 -1.34
N GLU A 132 7.14 -3.30 -0.82
CA GLU A 132 7.89 -3.22 0.43
C GLU A 132 7.25 -2.21 1.37
N MET A 133 7.21 -2.54 2.65
CA MET A 133 6.72 -1.66 3.71
C MET A 133 7.82 -1.47 4.75
N SER A 134 8.12 -0.21 5.05
CA SER A 134 9.17 0.18 5.99
C SER A 134 8.66 1.22 6.95
N SER A 135 8.78 0.98 8.25
CA SER A 135 8.51 2.00 9.28
C SER A 135 9.82 2.55 9.83
N GLY A 136 9.94 3.88 9.93
CA GLY A 136 11.08 4.54 10.53
C GLY A 136 12.33 4.47 9.67
N GLY A 137 13.45 4.07 10.29
CA GLY A 137 14.76 3.97 9.66
C GLY A 137 15.79 3.56 10.72
N ILE A 138 16.76 4.41 11.02
CA ILE A 138 17.66 4.20 12.18
C ILE A 138 16.88 4.29 13.51
N VAL A 139 15.79 5.06 13.53
CA VAL A 139 14.95 5.24 14.71
C VAL A 139 13.72 4.34 14.60
N TYR A 140 13.36 3.71 15.72
CA TYR A 140 12.17 2.88 15.83
C TYR A 140 10.89 3.67 15.53
N SER A 141 9.98 3.07 14.76
CA SER A 141 8.68 3.63 14.40
C SER A 141 7.66 2.51 14.22
N ALA A 142 6.40 2.91 14.02
CA ALA A 142 5.32 2.04 13.61
C ALA A 142 4.30 2.81 12.75
N MET A 143 3.61 2.09 11.86
CA MET A 143 2.52 2.60 11.04
C MET A 143 1.45 1.54 10.86
N LEU A 144 0.21 1.98 10.67
CA LEU A 144 -0.92 1.17 10.24
C LEU A 144 -1.20 1.42 8.77
N ILE A 145 -1.53 0.36 8.04
CA ILE A 145 -1.84 0.38 6.62
C ILE A 145 -3.10 -0.44 6.37
N ASP A 146 -3.98 0.07 5.52
CA ASP A 146 -5.17 -0.63 5.06
C ASP A 146 -5.50 -0.27 3.60
N LEU A 147 -6.33 -1.10 2.95
CA LEU A 147 -6.80 -0.96 1.57
C LEU A 147 -5.63 -0.72 0.59
N LEU A 148 -4.54 -1.48 0.76
CA LEU A 148 -3.34 -1.38 -0.06
C LEU A 148 -3.66 -1.90 -1.47
N THR A 149 -3.55 -1.01 -2.45
CA THR A 149 -3.94 -1.27 -3.83
C THR A 149 -2.85 -0.85 -4.81
N VAL A 150 -2.60 -1.70 -5.81
CA VAL A 150 -1.84 -1.35 -7.01
C VAL A 150 -2.82 -1.28 -8.16
N LYS A 151 -3.01 -0.09 -8.74
CA LYS A 151 -3.99 0.14 -9.80
C LYS A 151 -3.30 0.47 -11.11
N LYS A 152 -3.81 -0.08 -12.22
CA LYS A 152 -3.46 0.39 -13.56
C LYS A 152 -4.05 1.79 -13.76
N THR A 153 -3.19 2.76 -14.08
CA THR A 153 -3.64 4.07 -14.54
C THR A 153 -3.99 3.95 -16.02
N GLY A 154 -5.12 4.50 -16.45
CA GLY A 154 -5.53 4.44 -17.86
C GLY A 154 -4.42 4.86 -18.82
N ASP A 155 -4.43 4.32 -20.04
CA ASP A 155 -3.44 4.66 -21.06
C ASP A 155 -3.58 6.16 -21.41
N ASN A 156 -2.59 6.98 -21.03
CA ASN A 156 -2.46 8.36 -21.52
C ASN A 156 -2.02 8.36 -22.99
#